data_AF-A0A1Q9D973-F1
#
_entry.id   AF-A0A1Q9D973-F1
#
_cell.length_a   1.000
_cell.length_b   1.000
_cell.length_c   1.000
_cell.angle_alpha   90.00
_cell.angle_beta   90.00
_cell.angle_gamma   90.00
#
_symmetry.space_group_name_H-M   'P 1'
#
loop_
_entity.id
_entity.type
_entity.pdbx_description
1 polymer ?
#
loop_
_entity_poly.entity_id
_entity_poly.type
_entity_poly.pdbx_seq_one_letter_code
_entity_poly.pdbx_strand_id
1 'polypeptide(L)'
;MTMTTLTLKLTPLLLVSLVVVEVVLVVLVVLVLVLVLVLVLVATAAAVTEVDGQRDQNSALLLSRIAFPLGAEKEITDDVVAAVEGSKLEVGDLIAVRATHSSGRRLVVASFHGDTNGQANTYLKGSTSLYGVQEFLQECRGVDFQVCWPEDMEMSKCLTTCNARTFLQPQLNKACPSAKKLEMGDVNPKDHIVFSREAFESVRVIKDNTGHGEYVEGVCFPSLRFPSDHGLVAAVLRPKL
;
A
#
# COMPACT_ATOMS: atom_id res chain seq x y z
N MET A 1 24.99 48.99 51.45
CA MET A 1 24.15 49.04 50.24
C MET A 1 23.01 48.07 50.45
N THR A 2 21.86 48.54 50.93
CA THR A 2 20.67 47.73 51.21
C THR A 2 19.84 47.59 49.94
N MET A 3 19.65 46.35 49.46
CA MET A 3 18.71 46.06 48.39
C MET A 3 17.28 46.07 48.93
N THR A 4 16.44 46.95 48.39
CA THR A 4 15.01 46.98 48.68
C THR A 4 14.30 46.08 47.67
N THR A 5 13.80 44.93 48.12
CA THR A 5 13.01 44.02 47.28
C THR A 5 11.62 44.61 47.07
N LEU A 6 11.26 44.87 45.81
CA LEU A 6 9.93 45.35 45.40
C LEU A 6 9.03 44.15 45.13
N THR A 7 8.11 43.86 46.06
CA THR A 7 7.13 42.77 45.91
C THR A 7 5.90 43.28 45.18
N LEU A 8 5.75 42.94 43.90
CA LEU A 8 4.56 43.28 43.12
C LEU A 8 3.38 42.40 43.58
N LYS A 9 2.40 42.98 44.27
CA LYS A 9 1.14 42.28 44.59
C LYS A 9 0.19 42.38 43.41
N LEU A 10 0.12 41.33 42.60
CA LEU A 10 -0.90 41.22 41.55
C LEU A 10 -2.28 41.03 42.19
N THR A 11 -3.27 41.77 41.72
CA THR A 11 -4.66 41.63 42.19
C THR A 11 -5.25 40.31 41.67
N PRO A 12 -6.24 39.72 42.38
CA PRO A 12 -6.86 38.47 41.98
C PRO A 12 -7.44 38.52 40.56
N LEU A 13 -7.94 39.69 40.14
CA LEU A 13 -8.49 39.90 38.79
C LEU A 13 -7.41 39.78 37.71
N LEU A 14 -6.21 40.35 37.95
CA LEU A 14 -5.07 40.25 37.04
C LEU A 14 -4.55 38.82 36.94
N LEU A 15 -4.59 38.06 38.06
CA LEU A 15 -4.20 36.65 38.08
C LEU A 15 -5.17 35.79 37.25
N VAL A 16 -6.47 36.02 37.37
CA VAL A 16 -7.49 35.32 36.57
C VAL A 16 -7.35 35.66 35.08
N SER A 17 -7.12 36.93 34.73
CA SER A 17 -6.89 37.31 33.33
C SER A 17 -5.64 36.65 32.73
N LEU A 18 -4.54 36.56 33.49
CA LEU A 18 -3.31 35.88 33.06
C LEU A 18 -3.56 34.38 32.81
N VAL A 19 -4.26 33.70 33.73
CA VAL A 19 -4.58 32.26 33.59
C VAL A 19 -5.50 32.03 32.38
N VAL A 20 -6.50 32.88 32.16
CA VAL A 20 -7.39 32.76 31.00
C VAL A 20 -6.63 32.95 29.69
N VAL A 21 -5.71 33.92 29.61
CA VAL A 21 -4.87 34.13 28.42
C VAL A 21 -3.98 32.91 28.16
N GLU A 22 -3.37 32.34 29.20
CA GLU A 22 -2.49 31.18 29.08
C GLU A 22 -3.25 29.94 28.59
N VAL A 23 -4.44 29.68 29.15
CA VAL A 23 -5.31 28.56 28.72
C VAL A 23 -5.77 28.74 27.28
N VAL A 24 -6.19 29.95 26.88
CA VAL A 24 -6.60 30.24 25.49
C VAL A 24 -5.43 30.03 24.53
N LEU A 25 -4.21 30.45 24.89
CA LEU A 25 -3.02 30.28 24.07
C LEU A 25 -2.68 28.79 23.87
N VAL A 26 -2.74 27.99 24.95
CA VAL A 26 -2.50 26.54 24.88
C VAL A 26 -3.54 25.85 23.99
N VAL A 27 -4.82 26.19 24.13
CA VAL A 27 -5.90 25.62 23.30
C VAL A 27 -5.70 25.98 21.82
N LEU A 28 -5.31 27.22 21.51
CA LEU A 28 -5.01 27.65 20.14
C LEU A 28 -3.81 26.91 19.55
N VAL A 29 -2.73 26.75 20.33
CA VAL A 29 -1.54 26.00 19.88
C VAL A 29 -1.90 24.53 19.62
N VAL A 30 -2.68 23.89 20.49
CA VAL A 30 -3.14 22.51 20.29
C VAL A 30 -4.04 22.41 19.05
N LEU A 31 -4.98 23.34 18.84
CA LEU A 31 -5.83 23.38 17.65
C LEU A 31 -5.03 23.57 16.36
N VAL A 32 -4.03 24.45 16.36
CA VAL A 32 -3.14 24.66 15.21
C VAL A 32 -2.30 23.42 14.97
N LEU A 33 -1.77 22.77 16.00
CA LEU A 33 -1.01 21.52 15.86
C LEU A 33 -1.88 20.38 15.35
N VAL A 34 -3.12 20.24 15.83
CA VAL A 34 -4.08 19.26 15.33
C VAL A 34 -4.45 19.56 13.88
N LEU A 35 -4.69 20.83 13.52
CA LEU A 35 -5.00 21.24 12.16
C LEU A 35 -3.82 20.99 11.21
N VAL A 36 -2.59 21.29 11.63
CA VAL A 36 -1.36 21.00 10.88
C VAL A 36 -1.15 19.50 10.78
N LEU A 37 -1.37 18.73 11.84
CA LEU A 37 -1.25 17.27 11.82
C LEU A 37 -2.29 16.65 10.87
N VAL A 38 -3.54 17.13 10.90
CA VAL A 38 -4.60 16.73 9.95
C VAL A 38 -4.21 17.11 8.53
N LEU A 39 -3.75 18.35 8.28
CA LEU A 39 -3.33 18.82 6.95
C LEU A 39 -2.09 18.10 6.40
N VAL A 40 -1.17 17.70 7.27
CA VAL A 40 0.02 16.88 6.95
C VAL A 40 -0.37 15.42 6.69
N LEU A 41 -1.41 14.91 7.37
CA LEU A 41 -1.94 13.55 7.18
C LEU A 41 -2.99 13.42 6.07
N VAL A 42 -3.47 14.51 5.46
CA VAL A 42 -4.26 14.40 4.23
C VAL A 42 -3.31 13.92 3.12
N ALA A 43 -3.10 12.62 2.98
CA ALA A 43 -2.61 12.08 1.71
C ALA A 43 -3.60 12.51 0.61
N THR A 44 -3.12 12.84 -0.58
CA THR A 44 -4.01 12.79 -1.76
C THR A 44 -4.31 11.31 -1.99
N ALA A 45 -5.31 10.81 -1.28
CA ALA A 45 -5.85 9.48 -1.49
C ALA A 45 -6.59 9.50 -2.83
N ALA A 46 -6.22 8.58 -3.72
CA ALA A 46 -7.08 8.19 -4.81
C ALA A 46 -7.80 6.93 -4.33
N ALA A 47 -9.05 7.09 -3.91
CA ALA A 47 -9.94 5.97 -3.66
C ALA A 47 -10.73 5.69 -4.94
N VAL A 48 -11.19 4.44 -5.11
CA VAL A 48 -12.08 4.10 -6.23
C VAL A 48 -13.28 5.04 -6.12
N THR A 49 -13.69 5.62 -7.25
CA THR A 49 -14.81 6.56 -7.30
C THR A 49 -16.15 5.90 -6.91
N GLU A 50 -16.26 4.59 -7.12
CA GLU A 50 -17.34 3.74 -6.61
C GLU A 50 -16.79 2.67 -5.66
N VAL A 51 -17.34 2.62 -4.45
CA VAL A 51 -17.00 1.63 -3.44
C VAL A 51 -18.19 0.70 -3.28
N ASP A 52 -17.99 -0.61 -3.38
CA ASP A 52 -19.03 -1.56 -2.99
C ASP A 52 -19.09 -1.59 -1.45
N GLY A 53 -20.15 -0.97 -0.90
CA GLY A 53 -20.36 -0.87 0.55
C GLY A 53 -20.84 -2.17 1.22
N GLN A 54 -21.14 -3.22 0.45
CA GLN A 54 -21.44 -4.55 0.97
C GLN A 54 -20.22 -5.46 0.98
N ARG A 55 -19.27 -5.24 0.06
CA ARG A 55 -18.01 -6.00 0.00
C ARG A 55 -16.97 -5.39 0.93
N ASP A 56 -16.25 -6.26 1.64
CA ASP A 56 -15.14 -5.91 2.52
C ASP A 56 -13.79 -5.81 1.78
N GLN A 57 -13.80 -5.83 0.45
CA GLN A 57 -12.62 -5.86 -0.43
C GLN A 57 -12.74 -4.79 -1.50
N ASN A 58 -12.18 -3.60 -1.24
CA ASN A 58 -12.05 -2.54 -2.23
C ASN A 58 -10.56 -2.16 -2.33
N SER A 59 -10.05 -2.07 -3.55
CA SER A 59 -8.72 -1.55 -3.82
C SER A 59 -8.66 -0.07 -3.43
N ALA A 60 -7.53 0.34 -2.86
CA ALA A 60 -7.30 1.72 -2.48
C ALA A 60 -5.86 2.11 -2.80
N LEU A 61 -5.65 3.37 -3.17
CA LEU A 61 -4.35 3.86 -3.59
C LEU A 61 -3.99 5.15 -2.85
N LEU A 62 -2.93 5.06 -2.04
CA LEU A 62 -2.41 6.19 -1.28
C LEU A 62 -1.09 6.64 -1.89
N LEU A 63 -1.09 7.84 -2.48
CA LEU A 63 0.13 8.44 -3.03
C LEU A 63 0.81 9.32 -1.97
N SER A 64 2.09 9.05 -1.71
CA SER A 64 2.92 9.91 -0.88
C SER A 64 3.05 11.29 -1.53
N ARG A 65 2.71 12.36 -0.81
CA ARG A 65 2.86 13.74 -1.30
C ARG A 65 4.32 14.14 -1.59
N ILE A 66 5.29 13.51 -0.92
CA ILE A 66 6.71 13.74 -1.17
C ILE A 66 7.10 13.15 -2.54
N ALA A 67 6.59 11.96 -2.84
CA ALA A 67 6.87 11.27 -4.09
C ALA A 67 5.98 11.74 -5.24
N PHE A 68 4.75 12.19 -4.96
CA PHE A 68 3.73 12.59 -5.93
C PHE A 68 3.08 13.90 -5.46
N PRO A 69 3.75 15.05 -5.62
CA PRO A 69 3.30 16.34 -5.07
C PRO A 69 1.95 16.80 -5.66
N LEU A 70 1.62 16.33 -6.86
CA LEU A 70 0.36 16.62 -7.54
C LEU A 70 -0.71 15.53 -7.35
N GLY A 71 -0.39 14.45 -6.62
CA GLY A 71 -1.28 13.29 -6.49
C GLY A 71 -1.50 12.57 -7.82
N ALA A 72 -2.69 11.98 -7.97
CA ALA A 72 -3.13 11.34 -9.21
C ALA A 72 -3.55 12.40 -10.24
N GLU A 73 -3.08 12.27 -11.47
CA GLU A 73 -3.47 13.12 -12.61
C GLU A 73 -4.84 12.73 -13.15
N LYS A 74 -5.06 11.43 -13.31
CA LYS A 74 -6.26 10.85 -13.91
C LYS A 74 -6.43 9.40 -13.42
N GLU A 75 -7.64 9.06 -13.00
CA GLU A 75 -8.05 7.66 -12.87
C GLU A 75 -8.32 7.06 -14.27
N ILE A 76 -7.69 5.92 -14.55
CA ILE A 76 -7.75 5.20 -15.83
C ILE A 76 -8.31 3.79 -15.67
N THR A 77 -9.01 3.51 -14.57
CA THR A 77 -9.57 2.18 -14.26
C THR A 77 -10.45 1.67 -15.40
N ASP A 78 -11.42 2.47 -15.86
CA ASP A 78 -12.31 2.09 -16.96
C ASP A 78 -11.57 1.84 -18.28
N ASP A 79 -10.56 2.67 -18.57
CA ASP A 79 -9.71 2.52 -19.76
C ASP A 79 -8.96 1.16 -19.70
N VAL A 80 -8.51 0.75 -18.51
CA VAL A 80 -7.83 -0.54 -18.28
C VAL A 80 -8.80 -1.72 -18.37
N VAL A 81 -9.98 -1.61 -17.75
CA VAL A 81 -11.00 -2.68 -17.78
C VAL A 81 -11.51 -2.92 -19.21
N ALA A 82 -11.78 -1.85 -19.96
CA ALA A 82 -12.25 -1.95 -21.34
C ALA A 82 -11.20 -2.58 -22.29
N ALA A 83 -9.92 -2.44 -21.98
CA ALA A 83 -8.83 -3.06 -22.76
C ALA A 83 -8.69 -4.57 -22.50
N VAL A 84 -9.31 -5.11 -21.46
CA VAL A 84 -9.26 -6.53 -21.09
C VAL A 84 -10.60 -7.18 -21.39
N GLU A 85 -10.76 -7.69 -22.62
CA GLU A 85 -11.95 -8.43 -23.04
C GLU A 85 -12.19 -9.66 -22.14
N GLY A 86 -13.45 -9.85 -21.71
CA GLY A 86 -13.84 -10.98 -20.86
C GLY A 86 -13.34 -10.91 -19.42
N SER A 87 -12.88 -9.73 -18.96
CA SER A 87 -12.51 -9.53 -17.56
C SER A 87 -13.68 -9.87 -16.62
N LYS A 88 -13.43 -10.72 -15.63
CA LYS A 88 -14.34 -11.01 -14.51
C LYS A 88 -14.11 -10.05 -13.35
N LEU A 89 -13.68 -8.83 -13.66
CA LEU A 89 -13.37 -7.82 -12.66
C LEU A 89 -14.66 -7.31 -12.07
N GLU A 90 -14.76 -7.36 -10.75
CA GLU A 90 -15.87 -6.81 -10.03
C GLU A 90 -15.59 -5.35 -9.64
N VAL A 91 -16.66 -4.59 -9.37
CA VAL A 91 -16.53 -3.21 -8.89
C VAL A 91 -15.75 -3.22 -7.57
N GLY A 92 -14.68 -2.42 -7.51
CA GLY A 92 -13.81 -2.32 -6.36
C GLY A 92 -12.53 -3.16 -6.45
N ASP A 93 -12.42 -4.12 -7.38
CA ASP A 93 -11.23 -4.98 -7.47
C ASP A 93 -9.99 -4.21 -7.90
N LEU A 94 -10.14 -3.22 -8.77
CA LEU A 94 -9.04 -2.49 -9.40
C LEU A 94 -9.22 -0.99 -9.21
N ILE A 95 -8.12 -0.31 -8.89
CA ILE A 95 -7.96 1.12 -9.19
C ILE A 95 -6.65 1.31 -9.93
N ALA A 96 -6.67 2.07 -11.02
CA ALA A 96 -5.48 2.46 -11.75
C ALA A 96 -5.46 3.96 -11.97
N VAL A 97 -4.35 4.61 -11.65
CA VAL A 97 -4.17 6.05 -11.83
C VAL A 97 -2.89 6.35 -12.60
N ARG A 98 -2.90 7.43 -13.37
CA ARG A 98 -1.69 8.08 -13.86
C ARG A 98 -1.22 9.10 -12.83
N ALA A 99 0.07 9.12 -12.55
CA ALA A 99 0.67 10.09 -11.64
C ALA A 99 2.10 10.48 -12.10
N THR A 100 2.51 11.71 -11.81
CA THR A 100 3.89 12.16 -12.02
C THR A 100 4.65 12.13 -10.70
N HIS A 101 5.71 11.33 -10.66
CA HIS A 101 6.65 11.29 -9.54
C HIS A 101 7.44 12.61 -9.44
N SER A 102 7.93 12.96 -8.25
CA SER A 102 8.71 14.18 -7.97
C SER A 102 10.00 14.29 -8.78
N SER A 103 10.49 13.17 -9.32
CA SER A 103 11.59 13.13 -10.30
C SER A 103 11.16 13.49 -11.74
N GLY A 104 9.91 13.89 -11.98
CA GLY A 104 9.36 14.18 -13.31
C GLY A 104 8.94 12.96 -14.13
N ARG A 105 9.02 11.74 -13.58
CA ARG A 105 8.65 10.50 -14.29
C ARG A 105 7.15 10.28 -14.22
N ARG A 106 6.52 10.04 -15.37
CA ARG A 106 5.12 9.60 -15.45
C ARG A 106 5.02 8.10 -15.18
N LEU A 107 4.11 7.71 -14.30
CA LEU A 107 3.87 6.35 -13.88
C LEU A 107 2.38 6.02 -13.97
N VAL A 108 2.07 4.76 -14.24
CA VAL A 108 0.78 4.16 -13.88
C VAL A 108 0.96 3.49 -12.54
N VAL A 109 0.14 3.84 -11.57
CA VAL A 109 0.09 3.21 -10.26
C VAL A 109 -1.26 2.54 -10.14
N ALA A 110 -1.28 1.27 -9.78
CA ALA A 110 -2.51 0.52 -9.63
C ALA A 110 -2.50 -0.26 -8.30
N SER A 111 -3.68 -0.42 -7.73
CA SER A 111 -3.96 -1.40 -6.69
C SER A 111 -4.97 -2.38 -7.26
N PHE A 112 -4.68 -3.66 -7.10
CA PHE A 112 -5.58 -4.73 -7.52
C PHE A 112 -5.80 -5.69 -6.35
N HIS A 113 -7.04 -6.04 -6.11
CA HIS A 113 -7.48 -6.95 -5.08
C HIS A 113 -8.47 -7.95 -5.70
N GLY A 114 -7.95 -8.87 -6.53
CA GLY A 114 -8.76 -9.86 -7.25
C GLY A 114 -9.20 -11.09 -6.45
N ASP A 115 -9.10 -11.07 -5.12
CA ASP A 115 -9.45 -12.24 -4.29
C ASP A 115 -10.96 -12.37 -4.04
N THR A 116 -11.80 -11.66 -4.81
CA THR A 116 -13.25 -11.91 -4.79
C THR A 116 -13.47 -13.37 -5.18
N ASN A 117 -13.87 -14.19 -4.19
CA ASN A 117 -14.05 -15.64 -4.28
C ASN A 117 -12.78 -16.52 -4.34
N GLY A 118 -11.58 -16.01 -4.02
CA GLY A 118 -10.39 -16.87 -3.88
C GLY A 118 -9.66 -17.25 -5.17
N GLN A 119 -9.99 -16.63 -6.31
CA GLN A 119 -9.67 -17.17 -7.64
C GLN A 119 -8.43 -16.58 -8.33
N ALA A 120 -7.81 -15.51 -7.83
CA ALA A 120 -6.73 -14.82 -8.54
C ALA A 120 -5.32 -14.97 -7.93
N ASN A 121 -5.18 -15.72 -6.83
CA ASN A 121 -3.91 -15.87 -6.13
C ASN A 121 -3.08 -17.03 -6.68
N THR A 122 -1.77 -16.82 -6.86
CA THR A 122 -0.83 -17.88 -7.24
C THR A 122 -0.03 -18.40 -6.06
N TYR A 123 0.25 -19.71 -6.06
CA TYR A 123 0.92 -20.40 -4.95
C TYR A 123 2.18 -21.11 -5.46
N LEU A 124 3.24 -21.17 -4.64
CA LEU A 124 4.44 -21.95 -5.00
C LEU A 124 4.12 -23.41 -5.28
N LYS A 125 3.15 -23.95 -4.54
CA LYS A 125 2.65 -25.31 -4.69
C LYS A 125 1.14 -25.26 -4.91
N GLY A 126 0.72 -25.49 -6.15
CA GLY A 126 -0.69 -25.65 -6.50
C GLY A 126 -1.32 -26.88 -5.85
N SER A 127 -2.65 -26.91 -5.85
CA SER A 127 -3.48 -28.04 -5.41
C SER A 127 -4.83 -28.03 -6.15
N THR A 128 -5.76 -28.90 -5.78
CA THR A 128 -7.12 -28.87 -6.32
C THR A 128 -7.89 -27.60 -5.96
N SER A 129 -7.46 -26.87 -4.93
CA SER A 129 -8.09 -25.64 -4.44
C SER A 129 -7.18 -24.42 -4.51
N LEU A 130 -5.94 -24.57 -4.97
CA LEU A 130 -4.93 -23.50 -5.04
C LEU A 130 -4.33 -23.47 -6.43
N TYR A 131 -4.30 -22.29 -7.04
CA TYR A 131 -3.77 -22.12 -8.37
C TYR A 131 -2.24 -21.96 -8.33
N GLY A 132 -1.51 -22.87 -8.98
CA GLY A 132 -0.06 -22.88 -8.92
C GLY A 132 0.59 -21.80 -9.80
N VAL A 133 1.70 -21.22 -9.32
CA VAL A 133 2.38 -20.14 -10.05
C VAL A 133 2.99 -20.63 -11.36
N GLN A 134 3.37 -21.91 -11.47
CA GLN A 134 3.98 -22.42 -12.70
C GLN A 134 2.94 -22.57 -13.81
N GLU A 135 1.75 -23.03 -13.47
CA GLU A 135 0.58 -23.11 -14.35
C GLU A 135 0.20 -21.72 -14.85
N PHE A 136 0.13 -20.73 -13.95
CA PHE A 136 -0.09 -19.33 -14.31
C PHE A 136 0.95 -18.80 -15.30
N LEU A 137 2.25 -19.01 -15.04
CA LEU A 137 3.31 -18.57 -15.95
C LEU A 137 3.25 -19.28 -17.31
N GLN A 138 2.81 -20.53 -17.34
CA GLN A 138 2.61 -21.27 -18.59
C GLN A 138 1.41 -20.72 -19.37
N GLU A 139 0.31 -20.41 -18.71
CA GLU A 139 -0.87 -19.81 -19.34
C GLU A 139 -0.56 -18.42 -19.91
N CYS A 140 0.12 -17.55 -19.16
CA CYS A 140 0.56 -16.26 -19.68
C CYS A 140 1.40 -16.41 -20.96
N ARG A 141 2.33 -17.37 -20.98
CA ARG A 141 3.14 -17.66 -22.17
C ARG A 141 2.30 -18.19 -23.34
N GLY A 142 1.26 -18.97 -23.06
CA GLY A 142 0.35 -19.51 -24.07
C GLY A 142 -0.46 -18.44 -24.82
N VAL A 143 -0.54 -17.23 -24.29
CA VAL A 143 -1.22 -16.07 -24.91
C VAL A 143 -0.27 -14.92 -25.25
N ASP A 144 1.04 -15.19 -25.36
CA ASP A 144 2.09 -14.21 -25.68
C ASP A 144 2.25 -13.05 -24.66
N PHE A 145 1.88 -13.31 -23.41
CA PHE A 145 2.18 -12.45 -22.27
C PHE A 145 3.40 -12.96 -21.48
N GLN A 146 3.99 -12.08 -20.70
CA GLN A 146 4.99 -12.40 -19.69
C GLN A 146 4.74 -11.60 -18.42
N VAL A 147 5.28 -12.09 -17.30
CA VAL A 147 5.24 -11.39 -16.01
C VAL A 147 6.47 -10.52 -15.84
N CYS A 148 6.45 -9.63 -14.84
CA CYS A 148 7.58 -8.74 -14.56
C CYS A 148 8.84 -9.47 -14.15
N TRP A 149 8.70 -10.59 -13.42
CA TRP A 149 9.82 -11.35 -12.88
C TRP A 149 10.74 -11.89 -14.00
N PRO A 150 12.07 -11.85 -13.84
CA PRO A 150 13.01 -12.41 -14.81
C PRO A 150 12.75 -13.90 -15.08
N GLU A 151 12.90 -14.34 -16.33
CA GLU A 151 12.58 -15.72 -16.74
C GLU A 151 13.46 -16.78 -16.06
N ASP A 152 14.70 -16.42 -15.71
CA ASP A 152 15.67 -17.26 -15.02
C ASP A 152 15.53 -17.21 -13.49
N MET A 153 14.61 -16.41 -12.96
CA MET A 153 14.39 -16.28 -11.53
C MET A 153 13.47 -17.39 -11.00
N GLU A 154 13.90 -18.06 -9.93
CA GLU A 154 13.04 -18.98 -9.19
C GLU A 154 11.92 -18.23 -8.47
N MET A 155 10.67 -18.70 -8.62
CA MET A 155 9.50 -18.04 -8.01
C MET A 155 9.53 -18.04 -6.47
N SER A 156 10.32 -18.92 -5.84
CA SER A 156 10.61 -18.87 -4.40
C SER A 156 11.36 -17.62 -3.95
N LYS A 157 11.93 -16.84 -4.88
CA LYS A 157 12.57 -15.53 -4.64
C LYS A 157 11.64 -14.36 -4.96
N CYS A 158 10.52 -14.64 -5.62
CA CYS A 158 9.50 -13.67 -6.01
C CYS A 158 8.36 -13.55 -4.99
N LEU A 159 8.62 -13.93 -3.73
CA LEU A 159 7.62 -13.86 -2.67
C LEU A 159 7.15 -12.43 -2.46
N THR A 160 5.84 -12.24 -2.44
CA THR A 160 5.18 -10.95 -2.23
C THR A 160 4.23 -11.01 -1.04
N THR A 161 3.81 -12.19 -0.59
CA THR A 161 3.19 -12.35 0.72
C THR A 161 4.13 -12.98 1.72
N CYS A 162 4.03 -12.49 2.96
CA CYS A 162 4.60 -13.13 4.13
C CYS A 162 3.72 -12.71 5.31
N ASN A 163 2.49 -13.20 5.36
CA ASN A 163 1.56 -12.82 6.42
C ASN A 163 1.20 -14.02 7.28
N ALA A 164 1.05 -13.79 8.58
CA ALA A 164 0.71 -14.83 9.54
C ALA A 164 -0.24 -14.25 10.58
N ARG A 165 -1.40 -14.89 10.74
CA ARG A 165 -2.40 -14.45 11.70
C ARG A 165 -1.95 -14.88 13.09
N THR A 166 -2.03 -13.96 14.05
CA THR A 166 -1.72 -14.25 15.46
C THR A 166 -3.00 -14.20 16.29
N PHE A 167 -2.93 -14.65 17.54
CA PHE A 167 -4.06 -14.68 18.47
C PHE A 167 -4.69 -13.30 18.77
N LEU A 168 -4.12 -12.21 18.26
CA LEU A 168 -4.65 -10.85 18.41
C LEU A 168 -5.67 -10.47 17.32
N GLN A 169 -5.88 -11.32 16.30
CA GLN A 169 -6.84 -11.06 15.23
C GLN A 169 -8.18 -11.81 15.45
N PRO A 170 -9.32 -11.29 14.95
CA PRO A 170 -10.65 -11.86 15.19
C PRO A 170 -10.83 -13.33 14.78
N GLN A 171 -9.97 -13.84 13.89
CA GLN A 171 -10.04 -15.20 13.36
C GLN A 171 -9.06 -16.14 14.06
N LEU A 172 -9.34 -16.45 15.33
CA LEU A 172 -8.50 -17.29 16.19
C LEU A 172 -8.21 -18.68 15.60
N ASN A 173 -9.11 -19.22 14.79
CA ASN A 173 -8.93 -20.50 14.10
C ASN A 173 -7.82 -20.49 13.03
N LYS A 174 -7.38 -19.30 12.60
CA LYS A 174 -6.26 -19.11 11.67
C LYS A 174 -4.98 -18.65 12.39
N ALA A 175 -5.03 -18.50 13.71
CA ALA A 175 -3.88 -18.03 14.48
C ALA A 175 -2.77 -19.09 14.55
N CYS A 176 -1.53 -18.63 14.44
CA CYS A 176 -0.34 -19.45 14.64
C CYS A 176 0.51 -18.93 15.81
N PRO A 177 1.30 -19.80 16.47
CA PRO A 177 2.31 -19.36 17.43
C PRO A 177 3.31 -18.41 16.76
N SER A 178 3.77 -17.39 17.49
CA SER A 178 4.70 -16.40 16.92
C SER A 178 6.00 -17.00 16.37
N ALA A 179 6.46 -18.12 16.95
CA ALA A 179 7.66 -18.83 16.49
C ALA A 179 7.45 -19.59 15.16
N LYS A 180 6.21 -19.79 14.74
CA LYS A 180 5.83 -20.56 13.54
C LYS A 180 5.25 -19.70 12.42
N LYS A 181 5.35 -18.38 12.50
CA LYS A 181 4.72 -17.46 11.54
C LYS A 181 5.15 -17.71 10.09
N LEU A 182 6.43 -18.01 9.85
CA LEU A 182 6.93 -18.26 8.50
C LEU A 182 6.56 -19.66 7.98
N GLU A 183 6.40 -20.63 8.88
CA GLU A 183 6.03 -22.01 8.56
C GLU A 183 4.54 -22.15 8.27
N MET A 184 3.71 -21.47 9.08
CA MET A 184 2.25 -21.56 9.04
C MET A 184 1.59 -20.36 8.36
N GLY A 185 2.38 -19.37 7.95
CA GLY A 185 1.92 -18.16 7.28
C GLY A 185 1.69 -18.38 5.78
N ASP A 186 1.03 -17.41 5.17
CA ASP A 186 0.90 -17.31 3.73
C ASP A 186 2.18 -16.67 3.15
N VAL A 187 2.99 -17.50 2.51
CA VAL A 187 4.29 -17.13 1.94
C VAL A 187 4.34 -17.56 0.47
N ASN A 188 3.87 -16.69 -0.43
CA ASN A 188 3.69 -17.02 -1.84
C ASN A 188 4.01 -15.83 -2.77
N PRO A 189 4.37 -16.10 -4.04
CA PRO A 189 4.59 -15.08 -5.07
C PRO A 189 3.26 -14.69 -5.71
N LYS A 190 2.39 -14.02 -4.97
CA LYS A 190 1.00 -13.78 -5.40
C LYS A 190 0.86 -12.65 -6.41
N ASP A 191 1.77 -11.69 -6.40
CA ASP A 191 1.63 -10.44 -7.14
C ASP A 191 2.55 -10.40 -8.37
N HIS A 192 1.94 -10.14 -9.54
CA HIS A 192 2.61 -10.13 -10.85
C HIS A 192 2.13 -8.94 -11.67
N ILE A 193 3.06 -8.26 -12.36
CA ILE A 193 2.71 -7.30 -13.42
C ILE A 193 2.84 -8.03 -14.75
N VAL A 194 1.71 -8.25 -15.44
CA VAL A 194 1.64 -9.00 -16.69
C VAL A 194 1.57 -8.02 -17.88
N PHE A 195 2.34 -8.27 -18.93
CA PHE A 195 2.37 -7.43 -20.13
C PHE A 195 2.72 -8.24 -21.38
N SER A 196 2.35 -7.72 -22.55
CA SER A 196 2.65 -8.36 -23.83
C SER A 196 4.16 -8.54 -23.99
N ARG A 197 4.57 -9.78 -24.32
CA ARG A 197 5.96 -10.15 -24.58
C ARG A 197 6.51 -9.45 -25.83
N GLU A 198 5.65 -9.19 -26.81
CA GLU A 198 6.02 -8.50 -28.04
C GLU A 198 6.18 -6.99 -27.84
N ALA A 199 5.32 -6.38 -27.03
CA ALA A 199 5.31 -4.93 -26.86
C ALA A 199 6.38 -4.41 -25.89
N PHE A 200 6.75 -5.19 -24.86
CA PHE A 200 7.64 -4.70 -23.80
C PHE A 200 8.65 -5.76 -23.32
N GLU A 201 9.76 -5.28 -22.76
CA GLU A 201 10.70 -6.05 -21.93
C GLU A 201 10.77 -5.49 -20.51
N SER A 202 10.96 -6.38 -19.53
CA SER A 202 11.26 -6.00 -18.14
C SER A 202 12.72 -5.60 -18.02
N VAL A 203 12.98 -4.33 -17.70
CA VAL A 203 14.35 -3.83 -17.48
C VAL A 203 14.75 -4.03 -16.02
N ARG A 204 13.80 -3.82 -15.11
CA ARG A 204 14.03 -3.92 -13.67
C ARG A 204 12.73 -4.22 -12.95
N VAL A 205 12.79 -5.14 -12.01
CA VAL A 205 11.71 -5.40 -11.04
C VAL A 205 12.20 -5.01 -9.66
N ILE A 206 11.29 -4.44 -8.87
CA ILE A 206 11.50 -4.07 -7.49
C ILE A 206 10.36 -4.68 -6.71
N LYS A 207 10.69 -5.21 -5.53
CA LYS A 207 9.72 -5.49 -4.49
C LYS A 207 10.07 -4.71 -3.23
N ASP A 208 9.07 -4.34 -2.45
CA ASP A 208 9.24 -3.55 -1.23
C ASP A 208 8.22 -3.97 -0.15
N ASN A 209 8.71 -4.27 1.06
CA ASN A 209 7.90 -4.52 2.26
C ASN A 209 8.30 -3.62 3.45
N THR A 210 9.02 -2.54 3.17
CA THR A 210 9.56 -1.58 4.14
C THR A 210 9.03 -0.15 3.93
N GLY A 211 8.57 0.17 2.72
CA GLY A 211 8.20 1.53 2.31
C GLY A 211 9.40 2.40 1.91
N HIS A 212 10.60 1.82 1.83
CA HIS A 212 11.86 2.49 1.51
C HIS A 212 12.51 1.97 0.23
N GLY A 213 11.79 1.19 -0.58
CA GLY A 213 12.32 0.55 -1.79
C GLY A 213 13.17 -0.69 -1.53
N GLU A 214 13.07 -1.28 -0.33
CA GLU A 214 13.80 -2.48 0.07
C GLU A 214 12.84 -3.60 0.46
N TYR A 215 13.23 -4.85 0.17
CA TYR A 215 12.48 -6.04 0.58
C TYR A 215 13.31 -6.87 1.55
N VAL A 216 12.76 -7.11 2.73
CA VAL A 216 13.37 -7.97 3.76
C VAL A 216 12.69 -9.33 3.74
N GLU A 217 13.43 -10.34 3.28
CA GLU A 217 12.96 -11.73 3.24
C GLU A 217 12.71 -12.29 4.65
N GLY A 218 11.72 -13.17 4.77
CA GLY A 218 11.44 -13.88 6.03
C GLY A 218 10.92 -12.99 7.16
N VAL A 219 10.43 -11.79 6.85
CA VAL A 219 9.77 -10.91 7.83
C VAL A 219 8.30 -10.84 7.50
N CYS A 220 7.46 -11.07 8.52
CA CYS A 220 6.02 -10.96 8.33
C CYS A 220 5.55 -9.52 8.25
N PHE A 221 4.61 -9.25 7.33
CA PHE A 221 3.89 -7.98 7.18
C PHE A 221 2.36 -8.23 7.07
N PRO A 222 1.50 -7.27 7.48
CA PRO A 222 1.78 -5.87 7.80
C PRO A 222 2.62 -5.70 9.06
N SER A 223 3.34 -4.58 9.12
CA SER A 223 4.16 -4.15 10.25
C SER A 223 3.82 -2.71 10.61
N LEU A 224 4.40 -2.18 11.70
CA LEU A 224 4.25 -0.76 12.07
C LEU A 224 4.76 0.21 10.98
N ARG A 225 5.59 -0.28 10.05
CA ARG A 225 6.20 0.52 8.98
C ARG A 225 5.63 0.22 7.59
N PHE A 226 4.94 -0.89 7.44
CA PHE A 226 4.42 -1.33 6.16
C PHE A 226 2.97 -1.81 6.32
N PRO A 227 1.98 -1.10 5.76
CA PRO A 227 0.58 -1.23 6.15
C PRO A 227 -0.17 -2.36 5.46
N SER A 228 0.47 -3.13 4.56
CA SER A 228 -0.17 -4.20 3.78
C SER A 228 0.38 -5.57 4.16
N ASP A 229 -0.44 -6.61 3.96
CA ASP A 229 -0.08 -8.04 4.00
C ASP A 229 0.50 -8.57 2.67
N HIS A 230 0.57 -7.69 1.65
CA HIS A 230 1.23 -7.89 0.36
C HIS A 230 2.34 -6.86 0.16
N GLY A 231 3.51 -7.30 -0.29
CA GLY A 231 4.62 -6.46 -0.67
C GLY A 231 4.32 -5.72 -1.97
N LEU A 232 4.81 -4.50 -2.09
CA LEU A 232 4.71 -3.73 -3.33
C LEU A 232 5.54 -4.44 -4.41
N VAL A 233 4.99 -4.51 -5.62
CA VAL A 233 5.72 -4.92 -6.84
C VAL A 233 5.73 -3.74 -7.81
N ALA A 234 6.91 -3.42 -8.33
CA ALA A 234 7.10 -2.41 -9.36
C ALA A 234 7.99 -2.94 -10.47
N ALA A 235 7.60 -2.65 -11.71
CA ALA A 235 8.39 -3.00 -12.89
C ALA A 235 8.71 -1.75 -13.71
N VAL A 236 9.94 -1.67 -14.20
CA VAL A 236 10.36 -0.72 -15.24
C VAL A 236 10.33 -1.48 -16.56
N LEU A 237 9.35 -1.15 -17.39
CA LEU A 237 9.19 -1.75 -18.70
C LEU A 237 9.79 -0.84 -19.77
N ARG A 238 10.45 -1.44 -20.77
CA ARG A 238 10.90 -0.76 -21.98
C ARG A 238 10.09 -1.26 -23.17
N PRO A 239 9.53 -0.37 -24.02
CA PRO A 239 8.92 -0.80 -25.26
C PRO A 239 9.93 -1.51 -26.16
N LYS A 240 9.52 -2.62 -26.78
CA LYS A 240 10.27 -3.22 -27.87
C LYS A 240 9.89 -2.50 -29.16
N LEU A 241 10.90 -2.12 -29.94
CA LEU A 241 10.74 -1.49 -31.25
C LEU A 241 10.52 -2.53 -32.34
#